data_AF-A0A963WC48-F1
#
_entry.id   AF-A0A963WC48-F1
#
_cell.length_a   1.000
_cell.length_b   1.000
_cell.length_c   1.000
_cell.angle_alpha   90.00
_cell.angle_beta   90.00
_cell.angle_gamma   90.00
#
_symmetry.space_group_name_H-M   'P 1'
#
loop_
_entity.id
_entity.type
_entity.pdbx_description
1 polymer ?
#
loop_
_entity_poly.entity_id
_entity_poly.type
_entity_poly.pdbx_seq_one_letter_code
_entity_poly.pdbx_strand_id
1 'polypeptide(L)'
;MFNPSQEDVRRFFCSAWSKQNAGQPMEALETLAAGWIAEHPEWHADFADAEAAVARSYPDTTGQNHPFLHMSMHLSISEQCSIDQPRGIRQAVELLARRLGSLHDAHHAAMECLG
;
A
#
# COMPACT_ATOMS: atom_id res chain seq x y z
N MET A 1 -1.83 19.76 -7.32
CA MET A 1 -1.84 18.50 -6.56
C MET A 1 -2.06 17.40 -7.58
N PHE A 2 -1.06 16.55 -7.82
CA PHE A 2 -1.19 15.42 -8.73
C PHE A 2 -2.03 14.38 -8.00
N ASN A 3 -3.32 14.28 -8.32
CA ASN A 3 -4.18 13.26 -7.73
C ASN A 3 -4.32 12.16 -8.79
N PRO A 4 -3.59 11.04 -8.68
CA PRO A 4 -3.65 9.98 -9.67
C PRO A 4 -5.09 9.47 -9.77
N SER A 5 -5.51 9.10 -10.99
CA SER A 5 -6.80 8.46 -11.18
C SER A 5 -6.79 7.05 -10.55
N GLN A 6 -7.97 6.46 -10.36
CA GLN A 6 -8.05 5.06 -9.89
C GLN A 6 -7.32 4.10 -10.83
N GLU A 7 -7.37 4.37 -12.14
CA GLU A 7 -6.65 3.59 -13.14
C GLU A 7 -5.13 3.71 -12.97
N ASP A 8 -4.61 4.92 -12.75
CA ASP A 8 -3.17 5.13 -12.53
C ASP A 8 -2.67 4.35 -11.31
N VAL A 9 -3.42 4.40 -10.21
CA VAL A 9 -3.09 3.66 -8.98
C VAL A 9 -3.07 2.15 -9.24
N ARG A 10 -4.07 1.62 -9.96
CA ARG A 10 -4.15 0.19 -10.26
C ARG A 10 -2.99 -0.27 -11.13
N ARG A 11 -2.71 0.47 -12.21
CA ARG A 11 -1.59 0.18 -13.11
C ARG A 11 -0.25 0.27 -12.40
N PHE A 12 -0.08 1.24 -11.50
CA PHE A 12 1.13 1.39 -10.69
C PHE A 12 1.42 0.13 -9.85
N PHE A 13 0.46 -0.35 -9.07
CA PHE A 13 0.67 -1.55 -8.24
C PHE A 13 0.89 -2.82 -9.06
N CYS A 14 0.15 -2.99 -10.16
CA CYS A 14 0.37 -4.12 -11.08
C CYS A 14 1.76 -4.07 -11.73
N SER A 15 2.24 -2.87 -12.09
CA SER A 15 3.60 -2.66 -12.62
C SER A 15 4.67 -3.01 -11.57
N ALA A 16 4.52 -2.51 -10.34
CA ALA A 16 5.46 -2.82 -9.25
C ALA A 16 5.52 -4.33 -8.97
N TRP A 17 4.37 -5.01 -8.93
CA TRP A 17 4.29 -6.47 -8.78
C TRP A 17 4.97 -7.24 -9.92
N SER A 18 4.70 -6.84 -11.16
CA SER A 18 5.33 -7.43 -12.35
C SER A 18 6.85 -7.26 -12.34
N LYS A 19 7.34 -6.05 -12.03
CA LYS A 19 8.78 -5.75 -11.90
C LYS A 19 9.43 -6.58 -10.79
N GLN A 20 8.80 -6.69 -9.63
CA GLN A 20 9.28 -7.49 -8.51
C GLN A 20 9.43 -8.97 -8.89
N ASN A 21 8.44 -9.55 -9.58
CA ASN A 21 8.49 -10.95 -10.02
C ASN A 21 9.51 -11.21 -11.13
N ALA A 22 9.72 -10.22 -12.00
CA ALA A 22 10.69 -10.30 -13.09
C ALA A 22 12.13 -9.91 -12.66
N GLY A 23 12.33 -9.49 -11.41
CA GLY A 23 13.63 -9.00 -10.91
C GLY A 23 14.11 -7.74 -11.65
N GLN A 24 13.19 -6.91 -12.13
CA GLN A 24 13.49 -5.69 -12.86
C GLN A 24 13.86 -4.54 -11.91
N PRO A 25 14.65 -3.55 -12.37
CA PRO A 25 14.89 -2.33 -11.62
C PRO A 25 13.57 -1.62 -11.28
N MET A 26 13.46 -1.17 -10.03
CA MET A 26 12.29 -0.46 -9.51
C MET A 26 12.70 0.91 -8.98
N GLU A 27 11.83 1.89 -9.14
CA GLU A 27 11.97 3.18 -8.46
C GLU A 27 11.76 3.03 -6.95
N ALA A 28 12.09 4.08 -6.18
CA ALA A 28 11.98 4.04 -4.73
C ALA A 28 10.53 3.77 -4.27
N LEU A 29 9.55 4.41 -4.91
CA LEU A 29 8.14 4.21 -4.59
C LEU A 29 7.64 2.81 -5.00
N GLU A 30 8.11 2.29 -6.13
CA GLU A 30 7.81 0.92 -6.58
C GLU A 30 8.40 -0.13 -5.63
N THR A 31 9.61 0.10 -5.13
CA THR A 31 10.26 -0.77 -4.14
C THR A 31 9.48 -0.79 -2.83
N LEU A 32 9.03 0.37 -2.36
CA LEU A 32 8.18 0.47 -1.18
C LEU A 32 6.84 -0.25 -1.38
N ALA A 33 6.21 -0.05 -2.55
CA ALA A 33 4.96 -0.72 -2.90
C ALA A 33 5.13 -2.25 -2.99
N ALA A 34 6.20 -2.74 -3.60
CA ALA A 34 6.51 -4.16 -3.69
C ALA A 34 6.71 -4.80 -2.31
N GLY A 35 7.34 -4.09 -1.37
CA GLY A 35 7.46 -4.53 0.03
C GLY A 35 6.09 -4.74 0.69
N TRP A 36 5.16 -3.79 0.52
CA TRP A 36 3.81 -3.94 1.03
C TRP A 36 3.00 -5.02 0.30
N ILE A 37 3.14 -5.16 -1.02
CA ILE A 37 2.50 -6.25 -1.77
C ILE A 37 2.98 -7.62 -1.23
N ALA A 38 4.27 -7.77 -0.91
CA ALA A 38 4.80 -9.02 -0.38
C ALA A 38 4.20 -9.42 0.98
N GLU A 39 3.83 -8.44 1.80
CA GLU A 39 3.13 -8.64 3.08
C GLU A 39 1.66 -9.06 2.92
N HIS A 40 1.08 -8.92 1.71
CA HIS A 40 -0.32 -9.23 1.41
C HIS A 40 -0.49 -10.29 0.31
N PRO A 41 -0.14 -11.57 0.57
CA PRO A 41 -0.28 -12.65 -0.38
C PRO A 41 -1.73 -12.89 -0.86
N GLU A 42 -2.73 -12.52 -0.06
CA GLU A 42 -4.14 -12.63 -0.40
C GLU A 42 -4.56 -11.83 -1.63
N TRP A 43 -3.81 -10.78 -2.00
CA TRP A 43 -4.11 -9.90 -3.12
C TRP A 43 -3.15 -10.04 -4.31
N HIS A 44 -2.20 -10.97 -4.26
CA HIS A 44 -1.25 -11.17 -5.38
C HIS A 44 -1.96 -11.46 -6.71
N ALA A 45 -3.10 -12.15 -6.66
CA ALA A 45 -3.91 -12.41 -7.84
C ALA A 45 -4.54 -11.14 -8.44
N ASP A 46 -4.90 -10.16 -7.61
CA ASP A 46 -5.46 -8.88 -8.05
C ASP A 46 -4.42 -7.99 -8.75
N PHE A 47 -3.13 -8.17 -8.44
CA PHE A 47 -2.02 -7.42 -9.07
C PHE A 47 -1.46 -8.10 -10.32
N ALA A 48 -1.86 -9.34 -10.63
CA ALA A 48 -1.28 -10.14 -11.70
C ALA A 48 -1.67 -9.67 -13.12
N ASP A 49 -2.80 -8.97 -13.26
CA ASP A 49 -3.31 -8.48 -14.55
C ASP A 49 -3.82 -7.04 -14.42
N ALA A 50 -3.08 -6.10 -15.00
CA ALA A 50 -3.39 -4.68 -14.94
C ALA A 50 -4.71 -4.32 -15.66
N GLU A 51 -5.03 -4.96 -16.78
CA GLU A 51 -6.27 -4.66 -17.51
C GLU A 51 -7.47 -5.21 -16.75
N ALA A 52 -7.36 -6.42 -16.21
CA ALA A 52 -8.40 -6.97 -15.36
C ALA A 52 -8.60 -6.14 -14.08
N ALA A 53 -7.51 -5.67 -13.46
CA ALA A 53 -7.56 -4.79 -12.30
C ALA A 53 -8.29 -3.47 -12.61
N VAL A 54 -8.00 -2.83 -13.74
CA VAL A 54 -8.67 -1.58 -14.18
C VAL A 54 -10.14 -1.81 -14.51
N ALA A 55 -10.48 -2.91 -15.18
CA ALA A 55 -11.85 -3.22 -15.57
C ALA A 55 -12.73 -3.66 -14.39
N ARG A 56 -12.16 -4.23 -13.33
CA ARG A 56 -12.90 -4.73 -12.17
C ARG A 56 -13.54 -3.58 -11.37
N SER A 57 -14.78 -3.78 -10.95
CA SER A 57 -15.42 -2.96 -9.92
C SER A 57 -15.11 -3.55 -8.56
N TYR A 58 -14.44 -2.78 -7.71
CA TYR A 58 -14.24 -3.12 -6.30
C TYR A 58 -15.39 -2.48 -5.51
N PRO A 59 -15.97 -3.17 -4.51
CA PRO A 59 -17.00 -2.58 -3.67
C PRO A 59 -16.50 -1.32 -2.94
N ASP A 60 -17.37 -0.32 -2.79
CA ASP A 60 -17.14 0.89 -1.94
C ASP A 60 -17.21 0.56 -0.43
N THR A 61 -16.60 -0.56 -0.03
CA THR A 61 -16.47 -0.93 1.37
C THR A 61 -15.16 -0.41 1.95
N THR A 62 -15.11 -0.26 3.28
CA THR A 62 -13.87 -0.01 4.04
C THR A 62 -12.73 -0.88 3.50
N GLY A 63 -11.50 -0.33 3.40
CA GLY A 63 -10.36 -0.85 2.63
C GLY A 63 -10.01 -2.35 2.76
N GLN A 64 -10.53 -3.02 3.78
CA GLN A 64 -10.43 -4.47 4.02
C GLN A 64 -10.77 -5.36 2.80
N ASN A 65 -11.63 -4.92 1.87
CA ASN A 65 -11.97 -5.68 0.64
C ASN A 65 -11.55 -4.98 -0.66
N HIS A 66 -10.74 -3.91 -0.58
CA HIS A 66 -10.31 -3.14 -1.75
C HIS A 66 -8.77 -3.07 -1.81
N PRO A 67 -8.10 -4.00 -2.50
CA PRO A 67 -6.63 -4.17 -2.45
C PRO A 67 -5.87 -2.89 -2.78
N PHE A 68 -6.28 -2.17 -3.83
CA PHE A 68 -5.59 -0.93 -4.23
C PHE A 68 -5.76 0.22 -3.24
N LEU A 69 -6.90 0.30 -2.56
CA LEU A 69 -7.14 1.33 -1.55
C LEU A 69 -6.31 1.00 -0.31
N HIS A 70 -6.34 -0.26 0.13
CA HIS A 70 -5.53 -0.73 1.25
C HIS A 70 -4.03 -0.51 1.02
N MET A 71 -3.50 -0.90 -0.15
CA MET A 71 -2.10 -0.64 -0.51
C MET A 71 -1.77 0.86 -0.55
N SER A 72 -2.68 1.68 -1.07
CA SER A 72 -2.50 3.14 -1.08
C SER A 72 -2.46 3.73 0.33
N MET A 73 -3.20 3.16 1.28
CA MET A 73 -3.14 3.55 2.69
C MET A 73 -1.79 3.19 3.31
N HIS A 74 -1.20 2.03 2.98
CA HIS A 74 0.16 1.69 3.43
C HIS A 74 1.18 2.70 2.93
N LEU A 75 1.14 3.03 1.62
CA LEU A 75 2.04 4.04 1.04
C LEU A 75 1.87 5.41 1.69
N SER A 76 0.62 5.82 1.94
CA SER A 76 0.33 7.09 2.61
C SER A 76 0.93 7.14 4.01
N ILE A 77 0.76 6.11 4.83
CA ILE A 77 1.34 6.04 6.17
C ILE A 77 2.87 6.01 6.10
N SER A 78 3.46 5.25 5.16
CA SER A 78 4.90 5.23 4.96
C SER A 78 5.46 6.61 4.60
N GLU A 79 4.79 7.35 3.70
CA GLU A 79 5.19 8.69 3.33
C GLU A 79 5.07 9.66 4.52
N GLN A 80 3.93 9.63 5.21
CA GLN A 80 3.70 10.40 6.43
C GLN A 80 4.77 10.15 7.49
N CYS A 81 5.17 8.89 7.69
CA CYS A 81 6.28 8.54 8.60
C CYS A 81 7.63 9.06 8.09
N SER A 82 7.88 9.03 6.78
CA SER A 82 9.15 9.48 6.20
C SER A 82 9.40 10.98 6.41
N ILE A 83 8.34 11.79 6.31
CA ILE A 83 8.39 13.25 6.50
C ILE A 83 7.94 13.69 7.89
N ASP A 84 7.54 12.75 8.76
CA ASP A 84 6.96 12.98 10.08
C ASP A 84 5.80 13.99 10.05
N GLN A 85 4.83 13.76 9.16
CA GLN A 85 3.65 14.61 8.99
C GLN A 85 2.37 13.78 9.04
N PRO A 86 1.48 14.00 10.02
CA PRO A 86 1.57 14.98 11.10
C PRO A 86 2.72 14.69 12.09
N ARG A 87 3.25 15.75 12.71
CA ARG A 87 4.42 15.64 13.60
C ARG A 87 4.18 14.62 14.71
N GLY A 88 5.09 13.67 14.84
CA GLY A 88 5.01 12.57 15.82
C GLY A 88 4.45 11.27 15.25
N ILE A 89 3.92 11.24 14.02
CA ILE A 89 3.38 10.00 13.42
C ILE A 89 4.46 8.93 13.28
N ARG A 90 5.68 9.31 12.92
CA ARG A 90 6.79 8.35 12.81
C ARG A 90 7.03 7.65 14.14
N GLN A 91 7.15 8.44 15.22
CA GLN A 91 7.36 7.89 16.56
C GLN A 91 6.19 7.04 17.01
N ALA A 92 4.95 7.46 16.74
CA ALA A 92 3.76 6.70 17.11
C ALA A 92 3.72 5.33 16.42
N VAL A 93 3.98 5.26 15.10
CA VAL A 93 4.04 4.01 14.34
C VAL A 93 5.19 3.14 14.81
N GLU A 94 6.38 3.70 15.07
CA GLU A 94 7.51 2.94 15.62
C GLU A 94 7.21 2.33 16.99
N LEU A 95 6.52 3.06 17.87
CA LEU A 95 6.09 2.56 19.17
C LEU A 95 5.04 1.45 19.04
N LEU A 96 4.08 1.60 18.13
CA LEU A 96 3.11 0.56 17.82
C LEU A 96 3.79 -0.70 17.26
N ALA A 97 4.71 -0.54 16.31
CA ALA A 97 5.45 -1.65 15.72
C ALA A 97 6.27 -2.42 16.77
N ARG A 98 6.92 -1.71 17.70
CA ARG A 98 7.62 -2.34 18.83
C ARG A 98 6.68 -3.05 19.78
N ARG A 99 5.51 -2.49 20.05
CA ARG A 99 4.50 -3.08 20.95
C ARG A 99 3.86 -4.34 20.34
N LEU A 100 3.59 -4.32 19.04
CA LEU A 100 2.94 -5.40 18.30
C LEU A 100 3.94 -6.44 17.77
N GLY A 101 5.22 -6.08 17.67
CA GLY A 101 6.25 -6.94 17.08
C GLY A 101 6.21 -6.98 15.55
N SER A 102 5.47 -6.08 14.91
CA SER A 102 5.22 -6.09 13.46
C SER A 102 4.94 -4.67 12.95
N LEU A 103 5.67 -4.24 11.93
CA LEU A 103 5.38 -2.97 11.23
C LEU A 103 4.07 -3.06 10.45
N HIS A 104 3.77 -4.25 9.90
CA HIS A 104 2.54 -4.53 9.18
C HIS A 104 1.32 -4.35 10.10
N ASP A 105 1.33 -4.96 11.29
CA ASP A 105 0.24 -4.80 12.27
C ASP A 105 0.13 -3.35 12.77
N ALA A 106 1.25 -2.64 12.90
CA ALA A 106 1.25 -1.23 13.27
C ALA A 106 0.61 -0.33 12.21
N HIS A 107 0.88 -0.62 10.93
CA HIS A 107 0.21 0.07 9.82
C HIS A 107 -1.29 -0.22 9.83
N HIS A 108 -1.72 -1.47 10.01
CA HIS A 108 -3.14 -1.82 10.14
C HIS A 108 -3.82 -1.10 11.30
N ALA A 109 -3.22 -1.07 12.49
CA ALA A 109 -3.74 -0.34 13.63
C ALA A 109 -3.81 1.18 13.36
N ALA A 110 -2.84 1.75 12.65
CA ALA A 110 -2.87 3.15 12.25
C ALA A 110 -4.00 3.45 11.24
N MET A 111 -4.30 2.51 10.33
CA MET A 111 -5.40 2.63 9.37
C MET A 111 -6.77 2.64 10.04
N GLU A 112 -6.97 1.87 11.11
CA GLU A 112 -8.23 1.87 11.87
C GLU A 112 -8.58 3.26 12.43
N CYS A 113 -7.57 4.07 12.77
CA CYS A 113 -7.75 5.45 13.23
C CYS A 113 -8.09 6.46 12.11
N LEU A 114 -7.99 6.05 10.84
CA LEU A 114 -8.32 6.86 9.67
C LEU A 114 -9.74 6.57 9.13
N GLY A 115 -10.45 5.60 9.72
CA GLY A 115 -11.81 5.19 9.37
C GLY A 115 -12.90 5.73 10.29
#